data_AF-A0A094CSP9-F1
#
_entry.id   AF-A0A094CSP9-F1
#
_cell.length_a   1.000
_cell.length_b   1.000
_cell.length_c   1.000
_cell.angle_alpha   90.00
_cell.angle_beta   90.00
_cell.angle_gamma   90.00
#
_symmetry.space_group_name_H-M   'P 1'
#
loop_
_entity.id
_entity.type
_entity.pdbx_description
1 polymer ?
#
loop_
_entity_poly.entity_id
_entity_poly.type
_entity_poly.pdbx_seq_one_letter_code
_entity_poly.pdbx_strand_id
1 'polypeptide(L)'
;MPRPRTHDSENCWSGITDPKKRKQIQDRLAQRARRQRLAAQNREANSKTTSASSFTSTQERSTPAATAPKVPHTGALALDFSVPRSPSTLSAHVVIPATPAPALDPALDRLDIPPTVFAALFTNGLILSLPCAYASPLPSISPPCPVAPPDLQPTAMQLSTPHARWIDRFPFPRMRDNFIWLTAGEGEGAGIRLLDQEAFLGDLFCMGSFVIREGGKAWEGADWTVGKEFQDKWGWLFC
;
A
#
# COMPACT_ATOMS: atom_id res chain seq x y z
N MET A 1 -11.55 21.15 5.46
CA MET A 1 -12.39 20.17 4.72
C MET A 1 -12.64 20.69 3.31
N PRO A 2 -12.06 20.08 2.26
CA PRO A 2 -12.40 20.43 0.88
C PRO A 2 -13.85 20.02 0.61
N ARG A 3 -14.66 20.87 -0.02
CA ARG A 3 -16.00 20.47 -0.49
C ARG A 3 -15.82 19.39 -1.57
N PRO A 4 -16.53 18.26 -1.49
CA PRO A 4 -16.52 17.25 -2.56
C PRO A 4 -16.99 17.88 -3.86
N ARG A 5 -16.32 17.59 -4.98
CA ARG A 5 -16.88 17.92 -6.30
C ARG A 5 -18.15 17.09 -6.49
N THR A 6 -19.08 17.55 -7.32
CA THR A 6 -20.38 16.86 -7.53
C THR A 6 -20.20 15.38 -7.92
N HIS A 7 -19.18 15.05 -8.70
CA HIS A 7 -18.84 13.65 -9.06
C HIS A 7 -18.34 12.80 -7.87
N ASP A 8 -17.69 13.43 -6.89
CA ASP A 8 -17.18 12.75 -5.69
C ASP A 8 -18.32 12.44 -4.71
N SER A 9 -19.32 13.34 -4.62
CA SER A 9 -20.52 13.12 -3.80
C SER A 9 -21.37 11.93 -4.25
N GLU A 10 -21.40 11.60 -5.54
CA GLU A 10 -22.15 10.44 -6.03
C GLU A 10 -21.45 9.10 -5.76
N ASN A 11 -20.14 9.13 -5.51
CA ASN A 11 -19.35 7.98 -5.12
C ASN A 11 -19.23 7.86 -3.59
N CYS A 12 -19.75 8.83 -2.83
CA CYS A 12 -19.86 8.80 -1.39
C CYS A 12 -20.91 7.76 -0.98
N TRP A 13 -20.43 6.61 -0.53
CA TRP A 13 -21.28 5.49 -0.09
C TRP A 13 -21.35 5.38 1.44
N SER A 14 -20.56 6.20 2.16
CA SER A 14 -20.58 6.27 3.62
C SER A 14 -21.94 6.79 4.12
N GLY A 15 -22.57 6.05 5.04
CA GLY A 15 -23.92 6.35 5.55
C GLY A 15 -25.08 5.80 4.73
N ILE A 16 -24.83 5.11 3.60
CA ILE A 16 -25.89 4.45 2.84
C ILE A 16 -26.27 3.12 3.50
N THR A 17 -27.43 3.14 4.15
CA THR A 17 -28.07 1.96 4.76
C THR A 17 -28.82 1.10 3.74
N ASP A 18 -29.29 1.70 2.64
CA ASP A 18 -30.03 0.99 1.58
C ASP A 18 -29.11 0.03 0.79
N PRO A 19 -29.35 -1.29 0.85
CA PRO A 19 -28.56 -2.28 0.12
C PRO A 19 -28.54 -2.05 -1.40
N LYS A 20 -29.63 -1.54 -2.00
CA LYS A 20 -29.71 -1.34 -3.45
C LYS A 20 -28.81 -0.20 -3.90
N LYS A 21 -28.82 0.92 -3.18
CA LYS A 21 -27.92 2.06 -3.46
C LYS A 21 -26.46 1.67 -3.28
N ARG A 22 -26.16 0.89 -2.24
CA ARG A 22 -24.81 0.35 -2.02
C ARG A 22 -24.35 -0.50 -3.21
N LYS A 23 -25.19 -1.41 -3.70
CA LYS A 23 -24.91 -2.23 -4.89
C LYS A 23 -24.73 -1.39 -6.16
N GLN A 24 -25.54 -0.36 -6.36
CA GLN A 24 -25.38 0.54 -7.52
C GLN A 24 -24.02 1.25 -7.52
N ILE A 25 -23.54 1.69 -6.36
CA ILE A 25 -22.21 2.31 -6.25
C ILE A 25 -21.12 1.27 -6.48
N GLN A 26 -21.28 0.05 -5.95
CA GLN A 26 -20.36 -1.07 -6.25
C GLN A 26 -20.28 -1.33 -7.76
N ASP A 27 -21.42 -1.48 -8.43
CA ASP A 27 -21.46 -1.76 -9.86
C ASP A 27 -20.80 -0.64 -10.67
N ARG A 28 -21.03 0.63 -10.29
CA ARG A 28 -20.39 1.78 -10.91
C ARG A 28 -18.87 1.76 -10.75
N LEU A 29 -18.36 1.48 -9.54
CA LEU A 29 -16.93 1.37 -9.27
C LEU A 29 -16.30 0.16 -9.98
N ALA A 30 -16.98 -0.98 -10.02
CA ALA A 30 -16.54 -2.17 -10.76
C ALA A 30 -16.47 -1.89 -12.27
N GLN A 31 -17.47 -1.21 -12.82
CA GLN A 31 -17.46 -0.78 -14.23
C GLN A 31 -16.30 0.17 -14.51
N ARG A 32 -16.03 1.12 -13.60
CA ARG A 32 -14.87 2.03 -13.72
C ARG A 32 -13.56 1.26 -13.73
N ALA A 33 -13.35 0.36 -12.77
CA ALA A 33 -12.14 -0.48 -12.69
C ALA A 33 -11.97 -1.34 -13.96
N ARG A 34 -13.06 -1.94 -14.46
CA ARG A 34 -13.05 -2.70 -15.72
C ARG A 34 -12.64 -1.83 -16.92
N ARG A 35 -13.23 -0.64 -17.06
CA ARG A 35 -12.89 0.30 -18.14
C ARG A 35 -11.43 0.73 -18.09
N GLN A 36 -10.90 0.98 -16.89
CA GLN A 36 -9.48 1.32 -16.71
C GLN A 36 -8.55 0.19 -17.14
N ARG A 37 -8.84 -1.07 -16.75
CA ARG A 37 -8.06 -2.24 -17.18
C ARG A 37 -8.06 -2.41 -18.70
N LEU A 38 -9.22 -2.27 -19.34
CA LEU A 38 -9.34 -2.34 -20.81
C LEU A 38 -8.58 -1.19 -21.50
N ALA A 39 -8.64 0.02 -20.97
CA ALA A 39 -7.91 1.17 -21.51
C ALA A 39 -6.39 0.97 -21.40
N ALA A 40 -5.90 0.41 -20.29
CA ALA A 40 -4.49 0.08 -20.11
C ALA A 40 -4.03 -1.00 -21.12
N GLN A 41 -4.79 -2.08 -21.28
CA GLN A 41 -4.51 -3.12 -22.27
C GLN A 41 -4.48 -2.57 -23.71
N ASN A 42 -5.42 -1.71 -24.07
CA ASN A 42 -5.44 -1.07 -25.39
C ASN A 42 -4.25 -0.13 -25.61
N ARG A 43 -3.79 0.59 -24.57
CA ARG A 43 -2.57 1.42 -24.65
C ARG A 43 -1.32 0.58 -24.88
N GLU A 44 -1.19 -0.54 -24.19
CA GLU A 44 -0.07 -1.48 -24.37
C GLU A 44 -0.09 -2.18 -25.74
N ALA A 45 -1.27 -2.50 -26.28
CA ALA A 45 -1.38 -3.03 -27.62
C ALA A 45 -0.95 -1.99 -28.67
N ASN A 46 -1.40 -0.74 -28.52
CA ASN A 46 -1.10 0.33 -29.48
C ASN A 46 0.37 0.78 -29.45
N SER A 47 1.03 0.76 -28.28
CA SER A 47 2.47 1.03 -28.18
C SER A 47 3.32 -0.05 -28.88
N LYS A 48 2.90 -1.32 -28.82
CA LYS A 48 3.56 -2.42 -29.55
C LYS A 48 3.34 -2.35 -31.07
N THR A 49 2.17 -1.90 -31.53
CA THR A 49 1.90 -1.75 -32.98
C THR A 49 2.71 -0.61 -33.59
N THR A 50 2.90 0.50 -32.86
CA THR A 50 3.64 1.67 -33.38
C THR A 50 5.14 1.39 -33.54
N SER A 51 5.73 0.51 -32.72
CA SER A 51 7.13 0.08 -32.87
C SER A 51 7.35 -0.97 -33.98
N ALA A 52 6.29 -1.60 -34.50
CA ALA A 52 6.38 -2.62 -35.55
C ALA A 52 6.23 -2.05 -36.98
N SER A 53 5.82 -0.80 -37.14
CA SER A 53 5.52 -0.16 -38.43
C SER A 53 6.74 0.47 -39.15
N SER A 54 7.97 0.08 -38.81
CA SER A 54 9.17 0.62 -39.48
C SER A 54 10.19 -0.42 -39.93
N PHE A 55 9.80 -1.61 -40.38
CA PHE A 55 10.69 -2.42 -41.24
C PHE A 55 9.90 -3.25 -42.25
N THR A 56 9.89 -2.79 -43.51
CA THR A 56 9.48 -3.55 -44.69
C THR A 56 10.57 -4.55 -45.10
N SER A 57 10.20 -5.84 -45.09
CA SER A 57 10.56 -6.95 -45.99
C SER A 57 11.85 -6.88 -46.84
N THR A 58 12.78 -7.80 -46.56
CA THR A 58 13.49 -8.64 -47.55
C THR A 58 13.76 -10.02 -46.95
N GLN A 59 13.51 -11.07 -47.73
CA GLN A 59 13.67 -12.49 -47.40
C GLN A 59 15.13 -12.90 -47.10
N GLU A 60 15.35 -13.90 -46.25
CA GLU A 60 15.91 -15.20 -46.69
C GLU A 60 15.88 -16.29 -45.60
N ARG A 61 15.86 -17.52 -46.13
CA ARG A 61 15.70 -18.84 -45.53
C ARG A 61 16.94 -19.28 -44.73
N SER A 62 16.76 -19.95 -43.58
CA SER A 62 17.41 -21.22 -43.16
C SER A 62 17.27 -21.51 -41.65
N THR A 63 16.75 -22.68 -41.30
CA THR A 63 17.02 -23.43 -40.05
C THR A 63 18.23 -24.37 -40.28
N PRO A 64 18.85 -25.06 -39.29
CA PRO A 64 18.46 -25.23 -37.88
C PRO A 64 19.65 -25.10 -36.88
N ALA A 65 19.37 -25.39 -35.60
CA ALA A 65 20.23 -26.06 -34.60
C ALA A 65 20.42 -25.27 -33.30
N ALA A 66 19.94 -25.92 -32.23
CA ALA A 66 20.08 -25.52 -30.84
C ALA A 66 21.53 -25.65 -30.37
N THR A 67 22.06 -24.63 -29.69
CA THR A 67 23.07 -24.84 -28.63
C THR A 67 23.06 -23.64 -27.69
N ALA A 68 22.79 -23.89 -26.40
CA ALA A 68 22.90 -22.91 -25.32
C ALA A 68 24.37 -22.65 -24.96
N PRO A 69 24.81 -21.39 -24.75
CA PRO A 69 26.14 -21.12 -24.22
C PRO A 69 26.16 -21.24 -22.69
N LYS A 70 27.05 -22.11 -22.19
CA LYS A 70 27.33 -22.33 -20.77
C LYS A 70 28.05 -21.12 -20.17
N VAL A 71 27.54 -20.62 -19.05
CA VAL A 71 28.17 -19.59 -18.21
C VAL A 71 29.15 -20.26 -17.22
N PRO A 72 30.35 -19.72 -16.96
CA PRO A 72 31.31 -20.32 -16.03
C PRO A 72 30.87 -20.15 -14.58
N HIS A 73 31.00 -21.22 -13.81
CA HIS A 73 30.83 -21.26 -12.36
C HIS A 73 31.91 -20.41 -11.67
N THR A 74 31.50 -19.54 -10.74
CA THR A 74 32.40 -18.85 -9.79
C THR A 74 31.76 -18.93 -8.41
N GLY A 75 32.61 -19.18 -7.41
CA GLY A 75 32.30 -19.97 -6.22
C GLY A 75 31.31 -19.35 -5.24
N ALA A 76 30.42 -20.20 -4.74
CA ALA A 76 29.63 -19.95 -3.55
C ALA A 76 30.53 -20.13 -2.31
N LEU A 77 30.68 -19.08 -1.51
CA LEU A 77 31.24 -19.18 -0.16
C LEU A 77 30.18 -19.81 0.74
N ALA A 78 30.29 -21.12 0.94
CA ALA A 78 29.50 -21.84 1.94
C ALA A 78 30.04 -21.49 3.33
N LEU A 79 29.24 -20.77 4.13
CA LEU A 79 29.46 -20.65 5.56
C LEU A 79 28.85 -21.89 6.23
N ASP A 80 29.71 -22.79 6.69
CA ASP A 80 29.34 -23.99 7.45
C ASP A 80 28.66 -23.61 8.76
N PHE A 81 27.33 -23.75 8.82
CA PHE A 81 26.60 -23.78 10.08
C PHE A 81 26.62 -25.21 10.63
N SER A 82 27.59 -25.50 11.48
CA SER A 82 27.58 -26.72 12.30
C SER A 82 26.51 -26.59 13.39
N VAL A 83 25.48 -27.44 13.33
CA VAL A 83 24.48 -27.60 14.39
C VAL A 83 24.88 -28.79 15.27
N PRO A 84 25.22 -28.60 16.56
CA PRO A 84 25.31 -29.71 17.49
C PRO A 84 23.92 -30.01 18.06
N ARG A 85 23.47 -31.26 17.86
CA ARG A 85 22.23 -31.80 18.41
C ARG A 85 22.58 -32.70 19.60
N SER A 86 22.23 -32.29 20.82
CA SER A 86 21.57 -33.10 21.88
C SER A 86 21.81 -32.55 23.31
N PRO A 87 20.90 -32.83 24.26
CA PRO A 87 20.58 -31.94 25.37
C PRO A 87 21.29 -32.34 26.67
N SER A 88 21.67 -31.36 27.50
CA SER A 88 22.08 -31.61 28.87
C SER A 88 21.72 -30.43 29.76
N THR A 89 21.04 -30.76 30.85
CA THR A 89 20.40 -29.92 31.84
C THR A 89 21.39 -29.08 32.63
N LEU A 90 21.36 -27.75 32.46
CA LEU A 90 21.78 -26.80 33.49
C LEU A 90 20.84 -25.59 33.45
N SER A 91 20.13 -25.39 34.55
CA SER A 91 19.33 -24.18 34.81
C SER A 91 20.27 -23.00 34.98
N ALA A 92 20.62 -22.34 33.88
CA ALA A 92 21.25 -21.04 33.90
C ALA A 92 20.15 -19.98 33.80
N HIS A 93 19.87 -19.28 34.89
CA HIS A 93 19.09 -18.05 34.84
C HIS A 93 19.85 -17.06 33.96
N VAL A 94 19.45 -16.93 32.70
CA VAL A 94 19.94 -15.87 31.81
C VAL A 94 19.35 -14.57 32.34
N VAL A 95 20.11 -13.87 33.16
CA VAL A 95 19.85 -12.45 33.45
C VAL A 95 20.21 -11.71 32.17
N ILE A 96 19.20 -11.37 31.37
CA ILE A 96 19.35 -10.42 30.27
C ILE A 96 19.57 -9.06 30.94
N PRO A 97 20.75 -8.43 30.83
CA PRO A 97 20.87 -7.05 31.26
C PRO A 97 19.94 -6.25 30.34
N ALA A 98 18.99 -5.52 30.92
CA ALA A 98 18.20 -4.54 30.19
C ALA A 98 19.18 -3.56 29.56
N THR A 99 19.44 -3.75 28.27
CA THR A 99 20.20 -2.79 27.49
C THR A 99 19.35 -1.52 27.50
N PRO A 100 19.87 -0.37 27.95
CA PRO A 100 19.12 0.87 27.85
C PRO A 100 18.70 1.00 26.40
N ALA A 101 17.41 1.22 26.16
CA ALA A 101 16.94 1.57 24.82
C ALA A 101 17.88 2.66 24.30
N PRO A 102 18.45 2.52 23.09
CA PRO A 102 19.28 3.58 22.55
C PRO A 102 18.39 4.82 22.54
N ALA A 103 18.76 5.81 23.37
CA ALA A 103 18.10 7.09 23.37
C ALA A 103 18.19 7.58 21.92
N LEU A 104 17.05 7.70 21.26
CA LEU A 104 16.98 8.25 19.92
C LEU A 104 17.73 9.58 19.95
N ASP A 105 18.78 9.67 19.15
CA ASP A 105 19.64 10.84 19.11
C ASP A 105 18.77 12.08 18.79
N PRO A 106 18.69 13.07 19.69
CA PRO A 106 17.88 14.27 19.46
C PRO A 106 18.38 15.10 18.26
N ALA A 107 19.48 14.71 17.63
CA ALA A 107 20.00 15.32 16.40
C ALA A 107 19.16 15.04 15.14
N LEU A 108 18.21 14.08 15.15
CA LEU A 108 17.28 13.88 14.04
C LEU A 108 16.21 14.99 13.91
N ASP A 109 16.15 15.91 14.87
CA ASP A 109 15.15 16.99 14.96
C ASP A 109 15.42 18.17 14.02
N ARG A 110 16.50 18.14 13.19
CA ARG A 110 16.94 19.29 12.37
C ARG A 110 17.25 18.98 10.91
N LEU A 111 16.70 17.91 10.34
CA LEU A 111 16.61 17.86 8.89
C LEU A 111 15.38 18.68 8.48
N ASP A 112 15.61 19.92 8.01
CA ASP A 112 14.64 20.79 7.33
C ASP A 112 14.19 20.19 5.98
N ILE A 113 13.98 18.88 5.94
CA ILE A 113 13.38 18.17 4.82
C ILE A 113 11.87 18.26 5.08
N PRO A 114 11.10 18.94 4.21
CA PRO A 114 9.66 18.94 4.31
C PRO A 114 9.18 17.48 4.41
N PRO A 115 8.31 17.12 5.37
CA PRO A 115 7.92 15.74 5.57
C PRO A 115 7.28 15.22 4.29
N THR A 116 7.98 14.30 3.62
CA THR A 116 7.42 13.59 2.47
C THR A 116 6.27 12.71 2.96
N VAL A 117 5.37 12.35 2.04
CA VAL A 117 4.32 11.36 2.34
C VAL A 117 4.91 10.07 2.94
N PHE A 118 6.07 9.62 2.45
CA PHE A 118 6.70 8.40 2.95
C PHE A 118 7.25 8.55 4.36
N ALA A 119 7.90 9.68 4.66
CA ALA A 119 8.37 9.99 6.00
C ALA A 119 7.19 10.05 6.98
N ALA A 120 6.08 10.65 6.58
CA ALA A 120 4.90 10.75 7.42
C ALA A 120 4.22 9.38 7.65
N LEU A 121 4.07 8.56 6.61
CA LEU A 121 3.54 7.20 6.75
C LEU A 121 4.47 6.29 7.58
N PHE A 122 5.77 6.53 7.55
CA PHE A 122 6.73 5.87 8.42
C PHE A 122 6.52 6.27 9.88
N THR A 123 6.48 7.58 10.18
CA THR A 123 6.21 8.13 11.52
C THR A 123 4.89 7.61 12.10
N ASN A 124 3.82 7.61 11.30
CA ASN A 124 2.52 7.08 11.73
C ASN A 124 2.58 5.58 12.04
N GLY A 125 3.39 4.81 11.30
CA GLY A 125 3.66 3.42 11.62
C GLY A 125 4.33 3.23 12.98
N LEU A 126 5.29 4.08 13.33
CA LEU A 126 5.92 4.03 14.66
C LEU A 126 4.91 4.28 15.78
N ILE A 127 4.03 5.28 15.61
CA ILE A 127 2.95 5.58 16.56
C ILE A 127 2.03 4.36 16.76
N LEU A 128 1.71 3.66 15.67
CA LEU A 128 0.85 2.49 15.68
C LEU A 128 1.57 1.19 16.05
N SER A 129 2.88 1.25 16.36
CA SER A 129 3.72 0.06 16.54
C SER A 129 3.60 -0.94 15.37
N LEU A 130 3.52 -0.39 14.15
CA LEU A 130 3.39 -1.12 12.90
C LEU A 130 4.72 -1.08 12.12
N PRO A 131 5.54 -2.14 12.18
CA PRO A 131 6.84 -2.15 11.51
C PRO A 131 6.70 -2.14 9.98
N CYS A 132 7.57 -1.40 9.28
CA CYS A 132 7.60 -1.43 7.80
C CYS A 132 8.22 -2.72 7.27
N ALA A 133 9.22 -3.28 7.95
CA ALA A 133 9.96 -4.47 7.51
C ALA A 133 9.10 -5.75 7.58
N TYR A 134 8.10 -5.76 8.46
CA TYR A 134 7.12 -6.82 8.58
C TYR A 134 5.87 -6.43 7.79
N ALA A 135 6.00 -6.32 6.47
CA ALA A 135 4.83 -6.38 5.62
C ALA A 135 4.13 -7.71 5.91
N SER A 136 3.09 -7.69 6.76
CA SER A 136 2.35 -8.90 7.11
C SER A 136 1.90 -9.55 5.80
N PRO A 137 2.36 -10.76 5.47
CA PRO A 137 2.03 -11.39 4.19
C PRO A 137 0.54 -11.71 4.09
N LEU A 138 -0.19 -11.64 5.21
CA LEU A 138 -1.61 -11.94 5.30
C LEU A 138 -2.41 -10.75 5.88
N PRO A 139 -3.64 -10.52 5.38
CA PRO A 139 -4.57 -9.58 5.98
C PRO A 139 -4.80 -9.86 7.47
N SER A 140 -4.88 -8.81 8.28
CA SER A 140 -5.13 -8.90 9.73
C SER A 140 -5.92 -7.70 10.22
N ILE A 141 -6.55 -7.84 11.39
CA ILE A 141 -7.27 -6.75 12.05
C ILE A 141 -6.29 -5.82 12.80
N SER A 142 -6.72 -4.59 13.05
CA SER A 142 -6.04 -3.67 13.96
C SER A 142 -6.07 -4.18 15.40
N PRO A 143 -4.96 -4.09 16.16
CA PRO A 143 -5.06 -4.03 17.60
C PRO A 143 -5.65 -2.66 18.02
N PRO A 144 -6.38 -2.59 19.15
CA PRO A 144 -6.74 -1.31 19.75
C PRO A 144 -5.50 -0.48 20.06
N CYS A 145 -5.55 0.83 19.79
CA CYS A 145 -4.47 1.75 20.10
C CYS A 145 -5.03 3.05 20.72
N PRO A 146 -5.32 3.06 22.05
CA PRO A 146 -5.94 4.21 22.71
C PRO A 146 -5.00 5.41 22.83
N VAL A 147 -3.69 5.19 22.73
CA VAL A 147 -2.67 6.24 22.78
C VAL A 147 -2.45 6.94 21.43
N ALA A 148 -3.01 6.39 20.34
CA ALA A 148 -2.88 7.00 19.02
C ALA A 148 -3.67 8.33 18.95
N PRO A 149 -3.14 9.34 18.24
CA PRO A 149 -3.86 10.55 17.91
C PRO A 149 -5.19 10.25 17.20
N PRO A 150 -6.21 11.12 17.32
CA PRO A 150 -7.57 10.84 16.84
C PRO A 150 -7.66 10.32 15.41
N ASP A 151 -6.96 10.95 14.46
CA ASP A 151 -7.02 10.57 13.04
C ASP A 151 -6.30 9.25 12.71
N LEU A 152 -5.44 8.75 13.61
CA LEU A 152 -4.77 7.46 13.51
C LEU A 152 -5.44 6.36 14.34
N GLN A 153 -6.43 6.68 15.17
CA GLN A 153 -7.10 5.65 15.94
C GLN A 153 -7.71 4.59 15.00
N PRO A 154 -7.59 3.30 15.35
CA PRO A 154 -8.25 2.23 14.60
C PRO A 154 -9.77 2.45 14.53
N THR A 155 -10.33 2.36 13.33
CA THR A 155 -11.78 2.42 13.12
C THR A 155 -12.46 1.11 13.51
N ALA A 156 -13.79 1.13 13.64
CA ALA A 156 -14.56 -0.08 13.88
C ALA A 156 -14.31 -1.15 12.79
N MET A 157 -14.24 -0.74 11.52
CA MET A 157 -13.97 -1.66 10.41
C MET A 157 -12.58 -2.28 10.52
N GLN A 158 -11.58 -1.49 10.89
CA GLN A 158 -10.22 -1.98 11.05
C GLN A 158 -10.08 -2.99 12.20
N LEU A 159 -10.86 -2.81 13.27
CA LEU A 159 -10.90 -3.73 14.41
C LEU A 159 -11.60 -5.05 14.09
N SER A 160 -12.54 -5.08 13.13
CA SER A 160 -13.36 -6.25 12.82
C SER A 160 -13.03 -6.97 11.51
N THR A 161 -12.37 -6.30 10.57
CA THR A 161 -12.20 -6.80 9.19
C THR A 161 -10.72 -7.00 8.87
N PRO A 162 -10.27 -8.23 8.55
CA PRO A 162 -8.90 -8.47 8.12
C PRO A 162 -8.55 -7.67 6.85
N HIS A 163 -7.46 -6.91 6.89
CA HIS A 163 -7.03 -6.07 5.76
C HIS A 163 -5.51 -5.91 5.72
N ALA A 164 -5.00 -5.31 4.64
CA ALA A 164 -3.59 -4.99 4.52
C ALA A 164 -3.21 -3.83 5.45
N ARG A 165 -2.52 -4.15 6.55
CA ARG A 165 -2.23 -3.22 7.67
C ARG A 165 -1.46 -1.96 7.29
N TRP A 166 -0.81 -1.91 6.14
CA TRP A 166 -0.09 -0.71 5.72
C TRP A 166 -1.04 0.49 5.52
N ILE A 167 -2.33 0.25 5.24
CA ILE A 167 -3.31 1.32 5.06
C ILE A 167 -3.55 2.12 6.35
N ASP A 168 -3.34 1.51 7.52
CA ASP A 168 -3.53 2.18 8.82
C ASP A 168 -2.62 3.39 9.03
N ARG A 169 -1.53 3.48 8.27
CA ARG A 169 -0.56 4.58 8.34
C ARG A 169 -1.14 5.92 7.89
N PHE A 170 -2.26 5.90 7.15
CA PHE A 170 -2.89 7.12 6.66
C PHE A 170 -3.78 7.77 7.72
N PRO A 171 -3.63 9.06 8.02
CA PRO A 171 -4.44 9.77 9.04
C PRO A 171 -5.83 10.17 8.49
N PHE A 172 -6.48 9.25 7.79
CA PHE A 172 -7.76 9.49 7.13
C PHE A 172 -8.72 8.32 7.43
N PRO A 173 -9.41 8.32 8.59
CA PRO A 173 -10.27 7.22 9.01
C PRO A 173 -11.24 6.75 7.92
N ARG A 174 -11.89 7.69 7.23
CA ARG A 174 -12.83 7.40 6.15
C ARG A 174 -12.16 6.75 4.94
N MET A 175 -10.99 7.23 4.54
CA MET A 175 -10.25 6.67 3.41
C MET A 175 -9.80 5.24 3.71
N ARG A 176 -9.35 4.98 4.94
CA ARG A 176 -8.98 3.64 5.41
C ARG A 176 -10.16 2.68 5.33
N ASP A 177 -11.33 3.05 5.86
CA ASP A 177 -12.54 2.22 5.79
C ASP A 177 -12.97 1.96 4.35
N ASN A 178 -12.97 3.00 3.51
CA ASN A 178 -13.29 2.87 2.10
C ASN A 178 -12.33 1.91 1.39
N PHE A 179 -11.04 2.05 1.63
CA PHE A 179 -10.02 1.16 1.09
C PHE A 179 -10.23 -0.30 1.51
N ILE A 180 -10.46 -0.53 2.82
CA ILE A 180 -10.67 -1.87 3.38
C ILE A 180 -11.89 -2.52 2.75
N TRP A 181 -12.99 -1.81 2.63
CA TRP A 181 -14.20 -2.37 2.04
C TRP A 181 -14.07 -2.71 0.55
N LEU A 182 -13.17 -2.03 -0.19
CA LEU A 182 -12.93 -2.29 -1.61
C LEU A 182 -11.83 -3.33 -1.88
N THR A 183 -11.18 -3.82 -0.82
CA THR A 183 -10.04 -4.75 -0.93
C THR A 183 -10.22 -6.01 -0.10
N ALA A 184 -10.88 -5.95 1.05
CA ALA A 184 -11.26 -7.11 1.83
C ALA A 184 -12.27 -7.91 0.99
N GLY A 185 -11.95 -9.17 0.68
CA GLY A 185 -12.84 -10.07 -0.02
C GLY A 185 -12.47 -11.51 0.33
N GLU A 186 -13.42 -12.19 0.97
CA GLU A 186 -13.72 -13.63 1.08
C GLU A 186 -14.77 -13.75 2.20
N GLY A 187 -16.07 -13.89 1.85
CA GLY A 187 -17.19 -14.09 2.78
C GLY A 187 -18.43 -13.21 2.53
N GLU A 188 -19.63 -13.76 2.77
CA GLU A 188 -20.88 -12.99 2.68
C GLU A 188 -20.86 -11.80 3.66
N GLY A 189 -20.84 -10.59 3.12
CA GLY A 189 -20.77 -9.34 3.90
C GLY A 189 -19.36 -8.73 4.04
N ALA A 190 -18.31 -9.44 3.63
CA ALA A 190 -16.98 -8.87 3.44
C ALA A 190 -16.88 -8.26 2.03
N GLY A 191 -16.11 -7.18 1.90
CA GLY A 191 -16.04 -6.31 0.72
C GLY A 191 -15.79 -6.98 -0.64
N ILE A 192 -15.89 -6.18 -1.70
CA ILE A 192 -15.62 -6.65 -3.06
C ILE A 192 -14.24 -6.17 -3.47
N ARG A 193 -13.39 -7.06 -3.99
CA ARG A 193 -12.01 -6.79 -4.45
C ARG A 193 -11.96 -5.93 -5.74
N LEU A 194 -12.47 -4.70 -5.66
CA LEU A 194 -12.60 -3.75 -6.75
C LEU A 194 -11.37 -2.85 -6.91
N LEU A 195 -10.73 -2.52 -5.80
CA LEU A 195 -9.59 -1.63 -5.79
C LEU A 195 -8.31 -2.41 -6.10
N ASP A 196 -7.55 -1.91 -7.06
CA ASP A 196 -6.22 -2.40 -7.39
C ASP A 196 -5.19 -1.73 -6.46
N GLN A 197 -4.72 -2.48 -5.48
CA GLN A 197 -3.79 -2.00 -4.46
C GLN A 197 -2.44 -1.60 -5.06
N GLU A 198 -1.95 -2.35 -6.05
CA GLU A 198 -0.67 -2.06 -6.70
C GLU A 198 -0.78 -0.78 -7.54
N ALA A 199 -1.91 -0.56 -8.21
CA ALA A 199 -2.15 0.69 -8.91
C ALA A 199 -2.21 1.90 -7.95
N PHE A 200 -2.86 1.74 -6.80
CA PHE A 200 -2.91 2.79 -5.77
C PHE A 200 -1.51 3.12 -5.24
N LEU A 201 -0.73 2.10 -4.89
CA LEU A 201 0.63 2.26 -4.40
C LEU A 201 1.54 2.86 -5.49
N GLY A 202 1.46 2.37 -6.73
CA GLY A 202 2.22 2.92 -7.86
C GLY A 202 1.97 4.42 -8.04
N ASP A 203 0.72 4.87 -7.96
CA ASP A 203 0.40 6.29 -7.99
C ASP A 203 0.85 7.04 -6.72
N LEU A 204 0.75 6.42 -5.54
CA LEU A 204 1.26 7.01 -4.31
C LEU A 204 2.75 7.34 -4.42
N PHE A 205 3.53 6.45 -5.08
CA PHE A 205 4.98 6.56 -5.26
C PHE A 205 5.39 7.45 -6.44
N CYS A 206 4.64 7.45 -7.53
CA CYS A 206 5.13 7.94 -8.83
C CYS A 206 4.40 9.18 -9.37
N MET A 207 3.44 9.76 -8.63
CA MET A 207 2.82 11.05 -8.98
C MET A 207 2.72 11.98 -7.77
N GLY A 208 2.29 13.22 -7.99
CA GLY A 208 2.01 14.18 -6.92
C GLY A 208 0.81 13.74 -6.07
N SER A 209 1.05 12.90 -5.07
CA SER A 209 0.02 12.20 -4.29
C SER A 209 -0.48 13.02 -3.11
N PHE A 210 0.42 13.42 -2.20
CA PHE A 210 0.08 14.22 -1.03
C PHE A 210 1.15 15.27 -0.77
N VAL A 211 0.71 16.40 -0.21
CA VAL A 211 1.56 17.47 0.32
C VAL A 211 1.18 17.65 1.78
N ILE A 212 2.18 17.71 2.66
CA ILE A 212 1.97 17.99 4.08
C ILE A 212 2.31 19.46 4.31
N ARG A 213 1.44 20.17 5.04
CA ARG A 213 1.62 21.57 5.40
C ARG A 213 2.96 21.75 6.12
N GLU A 214 3.65 22.86 5.85
CA GLU A 214 4.88 23.21 6.56
C GLU A 214 4.62 23.31 8.07
N GLY A 215 5.45 22.63 8.87
CA GLY A 215 5.26 22.47 10.32
C GLY A 215 4.03 21.64 10.72
N GLY A 216 3.40 20.94 9.77
CA GLY A 216 2.27 20.05 10.02
C GLY A 216 2.69 18.69 10.60
N LYS A 217 1.74 18.00 11.23
CA LYS A 217 1.98 16.70 11.87
C LYS A 217 1.61 15.56 10.93
N ALA A 218 2.44 14.52 10.91
CA ALA A 218 2.22 13.33 10.09
C ALA A 218 0.87 12.63 10.40
N TRP A 219 0.43 12.68 11.66
CA TRP A 219 -0.77 11.98 12.14
C TRP A 219 -2.04 12.84 12.14
N GLU A 220 -1.99 14.07 11.64
CA GLU A 220 -3.12 15.00 11.64
C GLU A 220 -3.60 15.19 10.20
N GLY A 221 -4.74 14.57 9.84
CA GLY A 221 -5.23 14.54 8.47
C GLY A 221 -5.53 15.94 7.91
N ALA A 222 -5.80 16.91 8.79
CA ALA A 222 -5.99 18.31 8.43
C ALA A 222 -4.72 18.99 7.87
N ASP A 223 -3.54 18.47 8.21
CA ASP A 223 -2.26 18.98 7.69
C ASP A 223 -1.89 18.39 6.33
N TRP A 224 -2.68 17.45 5.81
CA TRP A 224 -2.44 16.81 4.53
C TRP A 224 -3.35 17.38 3.45
N THR A 225 -2.76 17.67 2.29
CA THR A 225 -3.47 18.06 1.08
C THR A 225 -3.26 16.99 0.01
N VAL A 226 -4.35 16.49 -0.57
CA VAL A 226 -4.28 15.53 -1.68
C VAL A 226 -3.88 16.28 -2.96
N GLY A 227 -2.84 15.81 -3.64
CA GLY A 227 -2.41 16.37 -4.91
C GLY A 227 -3.47 16.18 -5.99
N LYS A 228 -3.55 17.11 -6.94
CA LYS A 228 -4.66 17.20 -7.91
C LYS A 228 -4.83 15.92 -8.74
N GLU A 229 -3.75 15.39 -9.30
CA GLU A 229 -3.80 14.18 -10.14
C GLU A 229 -4.26 12.95 -9.36
N PHE A 230 -3.74 12.82 -8.13
CA PHE A 230 -4.13 11.75 -7.22
C PHE A 230 -5.58 11.91 -6.77
N GLN A 231 -6.03 13.13 -6.50
CA GLN A 231 -7.42 13.43 -6.16
C GLN A 231 -8.36 13.10 -7.32
N ASP A 232 -8.01 13.44 -8.56
CA ASP A 232 -8.86 13.15 -9.73
C ASP A 232 -9.06 11.64 -9.93
N LYS A 233 -8.04 10.83 -9.58
CA LYS A 233 -8.11 9.37 -9.70
C LYS A 233 -8.71 8.68 -8.47
N TRP A 234 -8.30 9.07 -7.26
CA TRP A 234 -8.55 8.40 -5.98
C TRP A 234 -9.39 9.21 -4.99
N GLY A 235 -9.77 10.45 -5.31
CA GLY A 235 -10.49 11.36 -4.40
C GLY A 235 -11.82 10.82 -3.89
N TRP A 236 -12.47 9.97 -4.66
CA TRP A 236 -13.68 9.24 -4.25
C TRP A 236 -13.47 8.32 -3.03
N LEU A 237 -12.23 7.93 -2.69
CA LEU A 237 -11.94 7.22 -1.45
C LEU A 237 -12.10 8.10 -0.20
N PHE A 238 -12.06 9.42 -0.34
CA PHE A 238 -12.20 10.37 0.78
C PHE A 238 -13.64 10.78 1.03
N CYS A 239 -14.58 10.25 0.24
CA CYS A 239 -15.99 10.59 0.27
C CYS A 239 -16.74 9.79 1.31
#